data_AF-U1PVH6-F1
#
_entry.id   AF-U1PVH6-F1
#
_cell.length_a   1.000
_cell.length_b   1.000
_cell.length_c   1.000
_cell.angle_alpha   90.00
_cell.angle_beta   90.00
_cell.angle_gamma   90.00
#
_symmetry.space_group_name_H-M   'P 1'
#
loop_
_entity.id
_entity.type
_entity.pdbx_description
1 polymer ?
#
loop_
_entity_poly.entity_id
_entity_poly.type
_entity_poly.pdbx_seq_one_letter_code
_entity_poly.pdbx_strand_id
1 'polypeptide(L)'
;MIVLVLSAVPEGLRGHVTRWLMEISPGVFVGTLSARVRERLWDIVVANLKTGRAVMVYRARNEQGLAFLTWGDPWQPVDFEGLTLMMRPYYSEGRGQYSEPDPASRLRKRPAVSKFQRRRSSQGFPKSDRFGA
;
A
#
# COMPACT_ATOMS: atom_id res chain seq x y z
N MET A 1 -21.37 5.64 10.19
CA MET A 1 -20.58 5.78 8.96
C MET A 1 -19.82 4.49 8.69
N ILE A 2 -19.94 3.99 7.47
CA ILE A 2 -19.17 2.89 6.92
C ILE A 2 -18.69 3.23 5.51
N VAL A 3 -17.54 2.66 5.12
CA VAL A 3 -17.02 2.66 3.76
C VAL A 3 -16.75 1.20 3.40
N LEU A 4 -17.33 0.72 2.30
CA LEU A 4 -17.14 -0.64 1.81
C LEU A 4 -16.46 -0.57 0.44
N VAL A 5 -15.33 -1.25 0.31
CA VAL A 5 -14.58 -1.37 -0.94
C VAL A 5 -14.71 -2.81 -1.42
N LEU A 6 -15.12 -3.00 -2.68
CA LEU A 6 -15.30 -4.29 -3.34
C LEU A 6 -14.51 -4.32 -4.65
N SER A 7 -13.78 -5.41 -4.87
CA SER A 7 -13.03 -5.66 -6.11
C SER A 7 -13.27 -7.08 -6.61
N ALA A 8 -13.28 -7.28 -7.93
CA ALA A 8 -13.53 -8.57 -8.56
C ALA A 8 -14.79 -9.29 -8.03
N VAL A 9 -15.89 -8.54 -7.90
CA VAL A 9 -17.17 -9.04 -7.37
C VAL A 9 -18.18 -9.35 -8.49
N PRO A 10 -19.02 -10.40 -8.33
CA PRO A 10 -20.14 -10.65 -9.24
C PRO A 10 -21.12 -9.47 -9.29
N GLU A 11 -21.74 -9.22 -10.45
CA GLU A 11 -22.66 -8.09 -10.64
C GLU A 11 -23.84 -8.09 -9.66
N GLY A 12 -24.37 -9.27 -9.31
CA GLY A 12 -25.48 -9.42 -8.37
C GLY A 12 -25.17 -8.88 -6.96
N LEU A 13 -23.91 -8.98 -6.50
CA LEU A 13 -23.53 -8.45 -5.19
C LEU A 13 -23.47 -6.93 -5.18
N ARG A 14 -22.98 -6.31 -6.27
CA ARG A 14 -22.94 -4.85 -6.42
C ARG A 14 -24.34 -4.25 -6.25
N GLY A 15 -25.32 -4.77 -7.00
CA GLY A 15 -26.70 -4.32 -6.92
C GLY A 15 -27.36 -4.58 -5.56
N HIS A 16 -26.95 -5.63 -4.85
CA HIS A 16 -27.44 -5.88 -3.50
C HIS A 16 -26.95 -4.78 -2.53
N VAL A 17 -25.68 -4.40 -2.62
CA VAL A 17 -25.06 -3.41 -1.73
C VAL A 17 -25.62 -2.01 -1.95
N THR A 18 -25.93 -1.63 -3.19
CA THR A 18 -26.52 -0.31 -3.51
C THR A 18 -27.90 -0.08 -2.90
N ARG A 19 -28.58 -1.14 -2.42
CA ARG A 19 -29.84 -1.02 -1.66
C ARG A 19 -29.67 -0.33 -0.31
N TRP A 20 -28.45 -0.35 0.24
CA TRP A 20 -28.14 0.17 1.59
C TRP A 20 -27.10 1.29 1.58
N LEU A 21 -26.20 1.28 0.59
CA LEU A 21 -25.07 2.19 0.50
C LEU A 21 -25.05 2.90 -0.85
N MET A 22 -24.49 4.10 -0.87
CA MET A 22 -24.28 4.87 -2.09
C MET A 22 -22.93 4.50 -2.71
N GLU A 23 -22.94 4.07 -3.97
CA GLU A 23 -21.71 3.87 -4.73
C GLU A 23 -21.16 5.23 -5.20
N ILE A 24 -20.01 5.64 -4.69
CA ILE A 24 -19.38 6.95 -5.01
C ILE A 24 -18.29 6.84 -6.07
N SER A 25 -17.80 5.62 -6.31
CA SER A 25 -16.76 5.28 -7.27
C SER A 25 -16.86 3.77 -7.55
N PRO A 26 -16.39 3.24 -8.70
CA PRO A 26 -16.49 1.81 -9.00
C PRO A 26 -15.97 0.93 -7.87
N GLY A 27 -16.89 0.24 -7.20
CA GLY A 27 -16.57 -0.65 -6.08
C GLY A 27 -16.37 0.04 -4.74
N VAL A 28 -16.61 1.35 -4.60
CA VAL A 28 -16.52 2.08 -3.34
C VAL A 28 -17.91 2.57 -2.93
N PHE A 29 -18.38 2.07 -1.79
CA PHE A 29 -19.71 2.31 -1.25
C PHE A 29 -19.62 3.01 0.10
N VAL A 30 -20.50 3.97 0.33
CA VAL A 30 -20.50 4.79 1.55
C VAL A 30 -21.92 4.92 2.11
N GLY A 31 -22.04 4.92 3.42
CA GLY A 31 -23.32 5.15 4.09
C GLY A 31 -23.25 5.05 5.60
N THR A 32 -24.40 5.07 6.26
CA THR A 32 -24.49 4.87 7.72
C THR A 32 -25.50 3.78 8.03
N LEU A 33 -25.00 2.72 8.67
CA LEU A 33 -25.79 1.58 9.12
C LEU A 33 -25.58 1.37 10.62
N SER A 34 -26.57 0.77 11.29
CA SER A 34 -26.39 0.29 12.67
C SER A 34 -25.42 -0.90 12.72
N ALA A 35 -24.85 -1.18 13.89
CA ALA A 35 -23.91 -2.29 14.08
C ALA A 35 -24.49 -3.62 13.57
N ARG A 36 -25.75 -3.92 13.90
CA ARG A 36 -26.46 -5.13 13.49
C ARG A 36 -26.63 -5.24 11.97
N VAL A 37 -26.94 -4.13 11.30
CA VAL A 37 -27.13 -4.14 9.83
C VAL A 37 -25.78 -4.22 9.12
N ARG A 38 -24.75 -3.55 9.65
CA ARG A 38 -23.37 -3.66 9.16
C ARG A 38 -22.86 -5.11 9.23
N GLU A 39 -23.03 -5.80 10.35
CA GLU A 39 -22.59 -7.20 10.53
C GLU A 39 -23.28 -8.12 9.52
N ARG A 40 -24.60 -8.02 9.37
CA ARG A 40 -25.32 -8.80 8.36
C ARG A 40 -24.90 -8.48 6.93
N LEU A 41 -24.66 -7.21 6.63
CA LEU A 41 -24.16 -6.81 5.31
C LEU A 41 -22.79 -7.43 5.06
N TRP A 42 -21.92 -7.45 6.06
CA TRP A 42 -20.62 -8.11 5.98
C TRP A 42 -20.73 -9.61 5.69
N ASP A 43 -21.61 -10.32 6.40
CA ASP A 43 -21.84 -11.76 6.17
C ASP A 43 -22.32 -12.04 4.75
N ILE A 44 -23.25 -11.23 4.24
CA ILE A 44 -23.74 -11.33 2.85
C ILE A 44 -22.60 -11.10 1.86
N VAL A 45 -21.79 -10.07 2.09
CA VAL A 45 -20.65 -9.73 1.23
C VAL A 45 -19.66 -10.90 1.18
N VAL A 46 -19.24 -11.41 2.33
CA VAL A 46 -18.28 -12.54 2.42
C VAL A 46 -18.84 -13.80 1.76
N ALA A 47 -20.12 -14.14 2.01
CA ALA A 47 -20.75 -15.33 1.43
C ALA A 47 -20.84 -15.28 -0.12
N ASN A 48 -20.90 -14.09 -0.71
CA ASN A 48 -21.07 -13.90 -2.15
C ASN A 48 -19.79 -13.50 -2.89
N LEU A 49 -18.70 -13.23 -2.17
CA LEU A 49 -17.48 -12.66 -2.75
C LEU A 49 -16.68 -13.63 -3.63
N LYS A 50 -16.84 -14.94 -3.44
CA LYS A 50 -16.02 -15.98 -4.11
C LYS A 50 -14.52 -15.66 -4.01
N THR A 51 -13.88 -15.32 -5.14
CA THR A 51 -12.45 -14.98 -5.26
C THR A 51 -12.17 -13.47 -5.26
N GLY A 52 -13.19 -12.66 -4.98
CA GLY A 52 -13.10 -11.20 -4.92
C GLY A 52 -12.39 -10.70 -3.65
N ARG A 53 -12.34 -9.38 -3.51
CA ARG A 53 -11.76 -8.69 -2.34
C ARG A 53 -12.74 -7.71 -1.75
N ALA A 54 -12.81 -7.67 -0.44
CA ALA A 54 -13.68 -6.76 0.29
C ALA A 54 -12.94 -6.15 1.48
N VAL A 55 -13.11 -4.85 1.67
CA VAL A 55 -12.64 -4.11 2.85
C VAL A 55 -13.79 -3.24 3.35
N MET A 56 -14.21 -3.44 4.59
CA MET A 56 -15.18 -2.59 5.26
C MET A 56 -14.50 -1.77 6.36
N VAL A 57 -14.60 -0.46 6.26
CA VAL A 57 -14.23 0.50 7.32
C VAL A 57 -15.51 0.92 8.02
N TYR A 58 -15.51 0.97 9.35
CA TYR A 58 -16.64 1.47 10.12
C TYR A 58 -16.18 2.20 11.37
N ARG A 59 -17.04 3.10 11.88
CA ARG A 59 -16.76 3.82 13.12
C ARG A 59 -16.68 2.87 14.32
N ALA A 60 -15.61 2.98 15.11
CA ALA A 60 -15.40 2.22 16.34
C ALA A 60 -15.10 3.16 17.53
N ARG A 61 -15.23 2.64 18.75
CA ARG A 61 -14.92 3.39 19.99
C ARG A 61 -13.51 3.05 20.48
N ASN A 62 -12.52 3.41 19.66
CA ASN A 62 -11.09 3.30 19.95
C ASN A 62 -10.40 4.64 19.60
N GLU A 63 -9.09 4.75 19.84
CA GLU A 63 -8.33 5.98 19.62
C GLU A 63 -8.37 6.48 18.17
N GLN A 64 -8.35 5.54 17.21
CA GLN A 64 -8.41 5.86 15.77
C GLN A 64 -9.83 6.20 15.29
N GLY A 65 -10.85 5.92 16.09
CA GLY A 65 -12.27 6.12 15.74
C GLY A 65 -12.80 5.20 14.65
N LEU A 66 -12.05 4.18 14.26
CA LEU A 66 -12.37 3.28 13.15
C LEU A 66 -11.88 1.86 13.37
N ALA A 67 -12.47 0.92 12.65
CA ALA A 67 -12.05 -0.47 12.58
C ALA A 67 -12.29 -1.02 11.18
N PHE A 68 -11.62 -2.13 10.87
CA PHE A 68 -11.60 -2.75 9.55
C PHE A 68 -12.11 -4.18 9.62
N LEU A 69 -12.80 -4.61 8.56
CA LEU A 69 -12.99 -6.02 8.21
C LEU A 69 -12.42 -6.22 6.82
N THR A 70 -11.63 -7.27 6.62
CA THR A 70 -11.03 -7.58 5.32
C THR A 70 -11.35 -9.02 4.92
N TRP A 71 -11.53 -9.25 3.62
CA TRP A 71 -11.72 -10.57 3.04
C TRP A 71 -11.04 -10.66 1.68
N GLY A 72 -10.21 -11.68 1.48
CA GLY A 72 -9.49 -11.94 0.24
C GLY A 72 -8.41 -10.90 -0.10
N ASP A 73 -8.33 -9.79 0.65
CA ASP A 73 -7.32 -8.75 0.43
C ASP A 73 -5.95 -9.20 0.99
N PRO A 74 -4.85 -9.02 0.24
CA PRO A 74 -3.52 -9.31 0.75
C PRO A 74 -3.14 -8.43 1.96
N TRP A 75 -3.73 -7.25 2.10
CA TRP A 75 -3.45 -6.34 3.21
C TRP A 75 -4.30 -6.73 4.41
N GLN A 76 -3.64 -6.93 5.53
CA GLN A 76 -4.29 -7.38 6.77
C GLN A 76 -4.19 -6.29 7.85
N PRO A 77 -5.27 -6.04 8.60
CA PRO A 77 -5.20 -5.18 9.79
C PRO A 77 -4.38 -5.90 10.87
N VAL A 78 -3.41 -5.21 11.45
CA VAL A 78 -2.52 -5.74 12.50
C VAL A 78 -2.45 -4.75 13.64
N ASP A 79 -2.48 -5.26 14.87
CA ASP A 79 -2.31 -4.45 16.08
C ASP A 79 -0.84 -4.08 16.30
N PHE A 80 -0.60 -2.81 16.60
CA PHE A 80 0.69 -2.27 16.96
C PHE A 80 0.52 -1.29 18.12
N GLU A 81 0.82 -1.75 19.33
CA GLU A 81 0.68 -0.96 20.57
C GLU A 81 -0.74 -0.38 20.78
N GLY A 82 -1.78 -1.12 20.39
CA GLY A 82 -3.18 -0.68 20.49
C GLY A 82 -3.69 0.13 19.29
N LEU A 83 -2.82 0.44 18.32
CA LEU A 83 -3.22 1.02 17.03
C LEU A 83 -3.40 -0.08 15.98
N THR A 84 -4.51 -0.04 15.24
CA THR A 84 -4.70 -0.91 14.08
C THR A 84 -4.03 -0.29 12.85
N LEU A 85 -3.02 -0.97 12.32
CA LEU A 85 -2.30 -0.61 11.09
C LEU A 85 -2.60 -1.60 9.96
N MET A 86 -2.26 -1.25 8.72
CA MET A 86 -2.41 -2.15 7.56
C MET A 86 -1.05 -2.73 7.18
N MET A 87 -0.87 -4.03 7.40
CA MET A 87 0.31 -4.76 6.97
C MET A 87 0.19 -5.09 5.49
N ARG A 88 1.18 -4.65 4.71
CA ARG A 88 1.33 -5.05 3.31
C ARG A 88 2.29 -6.23 3.25
N PRO A 89 1.90 -7.36 2.63
CA PRO A 89 2.81 -8.48 2.47
C PRO A 89 4.00 -8.05 1.61
N TYR A 90 5.19 -8.43 2.05
CA TYR A 90 6.42 -8.19 1.30
C TYR A 90 6.45 -9.15 0.11
N TYR A 91 6.18 -8.64 -1.09
CA TYR A 91 6.42 -9.40 -2.31
C TYR A 91 7.87 -9.22 -2.72
N SER A 92 8.69 -10.26 -2.58
CA SER A 92 10.09 -10.28 -3.04
C SER A 92 10.23 -10.43 -4.57
N GLU A 93 9.18 -10.16 -5.35
CA GLU A 93 9.21 -10.29 -6.80
C GLU A 93 8.68 -9.03 -7.51
N GLY A 94 9.62 -8.15 -7.84
CA GLY A 94 9.66 -7.47 -9.14
C GLY A 94 8.66 -6.36 -9.47
N ARG A 95 7.59 -6.11 -8.71
CA ARG A 95 6.70 -4.95 -8.93
C ARG A 95 6.14 -4.37 -7.64
N GLY A 96 6.83 -3.38 -7.07
CA GLY A 96 6.34 -2.60 -5.95
C GLY A 96 7.50 -2.04 -5.13
N GLN A 97 7.88 -0.80 -5.41
CA GLN A 97 8.96 -0.08 -4.71
C GLN A 97 8.58 0.20 -3.25
N TYR A 98 8.87 -0.73 -2.36
CA TYR A 98 9.39 -0.44 -1.02
C TYR A 98 10.45 -1.50 -0.72
N SER A 99 11.60 -1.38 -1.38
CA SER A 99 12.78 -2.13 -1.00
C SER A 99 13.21 -1.68 0.39
N GLU A 100 13.38 -2.61 1.33
CA GLU A 100 14.24 -2.38 2.49
C GLU A 100 15.57 -1.78 1.97
N PRO A 101 16.13 -0.75 2.61
CA PRO A 101 17.43 -0.25 2.22
C PRO A 101 18.45 -1.38 2.41
N ASP A 102 18.91 -1.95 1.30
CA ASP A 102 19.87 -3.06 1.25
C ASP A 102 21.03 -2.77 2.23
N PRO A 103 21.19 -3.54 3.32
CA PRO A 103 22.28 -3.31 4.27
C PRO A 103 23.66 -3.48 3.60
N ALA A 104 23.75 -4.26 2.51
CA ALA A 104 24.97 -4.41 1.71
C ALA A 104 25.26 -3.19 0.83
N SER A 105 24.29 -2.31 0.56
CA SER A 105 24.52 -1.03 -0.13
C SER A 105 25.38 -0.08 0.71
N ARG A 106 25.33 -0.18 2.05
CA ARG A 106 26.25 0.53 2.96
C ARG A 106 27.67 -0.03 2.90
N LEU A 107 27.82 -1.29 2.51
CA LEU A 107 29.10 -2.00 2.45
C LEU A 107 29.74 -2.03 1.06
N ARG A 108 29.14 -1.41 0.04
CA ARG A 108 29.80 -1.23 -1.26
C ARG A 108 30.98 -0.29 -1.08
N LYS A 109 32.16 -0.90 -0.90
CA LYS A 109 33.47 -0.26 -0.89
C LYS A 109 33.52 0.79 -1.98
N ARG A 110 33.56 2.07 -1.60
CA ARG A 110 33.93 3.15 -2.52
C ARG A 110 35.25 2.71 -3.16
N PRO A 111 35.37 2.69 -4.49
CA PRO A 111 36.65 2.35 -5.11
C PRO A 111 37.71 3.28 -4.51
N ALA A 112 38.80 2.69 -4.00
CA ALA A 112 39.85 3.40 -3.24
C ALA A 112 40.50 4.56 -4.01
N VAL A 113 40.26 4.62 -5.33
CA VAL A 113 40.81 5.64 -6.21
C VAL A 113 39.68 6.23 -7.05
N SER A 114 39.48 7.54 -6.89
CA SER A 114 38.53 8.32 -7.69
C SER A 114 38.85 8.19 -9.20
N LYS A 115 37.83 8.15 -10.06
CA LYS A 115 38.00 8.21 -11.52
C LYS A 115 38.84 9.42 -11.96
N PHE A 116 38.77 10.52 -11.20
CA PHE A 116 39.61 11.71 -11.40
C PHE A 116 41.10 11.39 -11.19
N GLN A 117 41.44 10.66 -10.12
CA GLN A 117 42.82 10.24 -9.84
C GLN A 117 43.36 9.27 -10.90
N ARG A 118 42.54 8.32 -11.38
CA ARG A 118 42.90 7.43 -12.50
C ARG A 118 43.19 8.21 -13.78
N ARG A 119 42.36 9.20 -14.11
CA ARG A 119 42.59 10.08 -15.27
C ARG A 119 43.87 10.90 -15.11
N ARG A 120 44.15 11.37 -13.89
CA ARG A 120 45.37 12.12 -13.54
C ARG A 120 46.63 11.27 -13.74
N SER A 121 46.62 10.00 -13.35
CA SER A 121 47.76 9.09 -13.56
C SER A 121 47.95 8.69 -15.01
N SER A 122 46.88 8.65 -15.83
CA SER A 122 46.97 8.22 -17.23
C SER A 122 47.29 9.33 -18.21
N GLN A 123 46.86 10.57 -17.97
CA GLN A 123 46.97 11.66 -18.97
C GLN A 123 47.82 12.85 -18.53
N GLY A 124 48.43 12.81 -17.34
CA GLY A 124 49.16 13.96 -16.82
C GLY A 124 48.26 15.17 -16.59
N PHE A 125 48.80 16.24 -16.00
CA PHE A 125 48.04 17.46 -15.78
C PHE A 125 47.75 18.17 -17.12
N PRO A 126 46.51 18.63 -17.38
CA PRO A 126 46.26 19.55 -18.48
C PRO A 126 47.13 20.79 -18.24
N LYS A 127 47.99 21.14 -19.21
CA LYS A 127 48.73 22.41 -19.14
C LYS A 127 47.69 23.52 -19.17
N SER A 128 47.70 24.38 -18.16
CA SER A 128 46.87 25.58 -18.15
C SER A 128 47.40 26.50 -19.25
N ASP A 129 46.62 26.69 -20.31
CA ASP A 129 46.84 27.76 -21.27
C ASP A 129 46.51 29.09 -20.58
N ARG A 130 47.45 29.57 -19.77
CA ARG A 130 47.50 30.95 -19.29
C ARG A 130 48.92 31.48 -19.46
N PHE A 131 49.31 31.72 -20.72
CA PHE A 131 50.31 32.72 -21.07
C PHE A 131 50.11 33.08 -22.56
N GLY A 132 49.76 34.34 -22.86
CA GLY A 132 49.83 34.87 -24.22
C GLY A 132 48.84 36.00 -24.54
N ALA A 133 49.33 37.23 -24.36
CA ALA A 133 48.86 38.53 -24.87
C ALA A 133 47.51 39.08 -24.38
#